data_AF-A0A2D6D4P2-F1
#
_entry.id   AF-A0A2D6D4P2-F1
#
_cell.length_a   1.000
_cell.length_b   1.000
_cell.length_c   1.000
_cell.angle_alpha   90.00
_cell.angle_beta   90.00
_cell.angle_gamma   90.00
#
_symmetry.space_group_name_H-M   'P 1'
#
loop_
_entity.id
_entity.type
_entity.pdbx_description
1 polymer ?
#
loop_
_entity_poly.entity_id
_entity_poly.type
_entity_poly.pdbx_seq_one_letter_code
_entity_poly.pdbx_strand_id
1 'polypeptide(L)'
;MIARPQQPWMLPRHARRLRRVATGRDGRRERGQKAERHYRSAVCHGAHSLPGQGWRTTLGADEPSACCVPRTSPRPRLRRETMYTERGRPPCGRIRRRPPATTRGSAMLEVRGARSDEVDAAIECAGRAFGRDDPERVRGMTDFFSRIHKHDPYFRPENSRIAVVDGVVASVVQVFDREILVQGVPVPLGGIGSVGTDPAYQRQGLSNKVLEDAAQYMTRRGLVLSSLGTGIHDHYGKVGWQRFEHHAYLEVGVPAALPEAPEGVTIRQTEWASDGDVVARIHEQFSRGVSGAIHRPKELWEAAPRWRGIDPSRRHVAEVGGNVVAYRQDGGHDGDRIDEIGHAEGHVGAAHALILGFLAAKARGGATSVRIDTTTFGPWVEGLGAEITTGHYGGWMYRINDLALLMELLSPAMSCRLAASDDAGWAGCISLQTEIGDVSVAVERSGVTIRRGEPDRQSDARLVLTHKQAIELILGQVAPATFAEGSAPSALDALFPKTEYRWHSYDGF
;
A
#
# COMPACT_ATOMS: atom_id res chain seq x y z
N MET A 1 22.79 -13.02 27.79
CA MET A 1 23.00 -12.15 26.61
C MET A 1 22.18 -12.75 25.47
N ILE A 2 20.96 -12.26 25.27
CA ILE A 2 20.02 -12.76 24.28
C ILE A 2 19.94 -11.70 23.17
N ALA A 3 20.47 -12.03 22.00
CA ALA A 3 20.39 -11.17 20.82
C ALA A 3 18.94 -11.15 20.30
N ARG A 4 18.39 -9.94 20.13
CA ARG A 4 17.01 -9.70 19.67
C ARG A 4 16.99 -9.55 18.13
N PRO A 5 15.97 -10.07 17.43
CA PRO A 5 15.87 -9.94 15.98
C PRO A 5 15.43 -8.51 15.58
N GLN A 6 16.20 -7.87 14.70
CA GLN A 6 15.81 -6.61 14.03
C GLN A 6 14.79 -6.91 12.92
N GLN A 7 13.76 -6.07 12.78
CA GLN A 7 12.84 -6.15 11.63
C GLN A 7 13.56 -5.79 10.32
N PRO A 8 13.21 -6.40 9.16
CA PRO A 8 14.04 -6.33 7.95
C PRO A 8 13.91 -5.04 7.12
N TRP A 9 13.06 -4.09 7.51
CA TRP A 9 12.79 -2.88 6.73
C TRP A 9 13.33 -1.63 7.44
N MET A 10 14.65 -1.49 7.50
CA MET A 10 15.27 -0.17 7.59
C MET A 10 16.17 0.01 6.37
N LEU A 11 15.85 1.02 5.56
CA LEU A 11 16.76 1.49 4.51
C LEU A 11 18.08 1.96 5.17
N PRO A 12 19.25 1.69 4.59
CA PRO A 12 20.53 2.15 5.14
C PRO A 12 20.58 3.68 5.19
N ARG A 13 20.97 4.23 6.34
CA ARG A 13 21.27 5.67 6.50
C ARG A 13 22.46 6.04 5.60
N HIS A 14 22.23 6.80 4.53
CA HIS A 14 23.29 7.52 3.83
C HIS A 14 23.18 9.03 4.08
N ALA A 15 24.33 9.61 4.39
CA ALA A 15 24.52 10.92 4.99
C ALA A 15 24.01 12.09 4.12
N ARG A 16 23.27 13.02 4.76
CA ARG A 16 22.89 14.33 4.20
C ARG A 16 24.10 15.25 4.13
N ARG A 17 24.41 15.80 2.96
CA ARG A 17 25.14 17.08 2.83
C ARG A 17 24.14 18.22 2.90
N LEU A 18 24.18 18.97 4.00
CA LEU A 18 23.43 20.21 4.19
C LEU A 18 23.99 21.31 3.27
N ARG A 19 23.14 21.92 2.43
CA ARG A 19 23.39 23.25 1.88
C ARG A 19 22.52 24.23 2.67
N ARG A 20 23.17 25.13 3.42
CA ARG A 20 22.53 26.32 3.99
C ARG A 20 22.24 27.29 2.84
N VAL A 21 21.00 27.75 2.71
CA VAL A 21 20.66 28.95 1.94
C VAL A 21 20.44 30.07 2.94
N ALA A 22 21.20 31.15 2.77
CA ALA A 22 21.16 32.34 3.61
C ALA A 22 19.92 33.19 3.30
N THR A 23 19.35 33.77 4.35
CA THR A 23 18.24 34.72 4.35
C THR A 23 18.65 36.08 3.78
N GLY A 24 17.78 36.67 2.96
CA GLY A 24 17.80 38.10 2.60
C GLY A 24 16.39 38.69 2.74
N ARG A 25 16.27 39.71 3.60
CA ARG A 25 15.09 40.58 3.79
C ARG A 25 14.77 41.35 2.49
N ASP A 26 13.49 41.62 2.19
CA ASP A 26 12.87 42.95 2.33
C ASP A 26 11.37 42.96 1.96
N GLY A 27 10.60 43.88 2.56
CA GLY A 27 9.60 44.68 1.83
C GLY A 27 8.12 44.27 1.72
N ARG A 28 7.29 44.81 2.63
CA ARG A 28 5.93 45.41 2.46
C ARG A 28 4.68 44.56 2.13
N ARG A 29 3.76 44.62 3.11
CA ARG A 29 2.29 44.88 3.08
C ARG A 29 1.51 44.64 1.77
N GLU A 30 0.45 43.84 1.88
CA GLU A 30 -0.93 44.26 1.56
C GLU A 30 -1.99 43.38 2.24
N ARG A 31 -3.15 43.98 2.53
CA ARG A 31 -4.29 43.39 3.22
C ARG A 31 -5.16 42.62 2.23
N GLY A 32 -5.71 41.48 2.64
CA GLY A 32 -6.80 40.81 1.95
C GLY A 32 -7.50 39.81 2.85
N GLN A 33 -8.57 40.23 3.51
CA GLN A 33 -9.57 39.33 4.09
C GLN A 33 -10.28 38.58 2.96
N LYS A 34 -10.43 37.24 3.05
CA LYS A 34 -11.64 36.53 2.59
C LYS A 34 -11.68 35.05 3.01
N ALA A 35 -12.73 34.77 3.78
CA ALA A 35 -13.63 33.60 3.74
C ALA A 35 -13.06 32.19 3.94
N GLU A 36 -13.16 31.71 5.18
CA GLU A 36 -13.32 30.28 5.48
C GLU A 36 -14.61 29.75 4.83
N ARG A 37 -14.49 28.72 3.99
CA ARG A 37 -15.63 27.91 3.53
C ARG A 37 -15.70 26.65 4.37
N HIS A 38 -16.77 26.52 5.15
CA HIS A 38 -17.14 25.27 5.80
C HIS A 38 -17.66 24.28 4.75
N TYR A 39 -16.97 23.14 4.62
CA TYR A 39 -17.43 22.01 3.84
C TYR A 39 -18.45 21.22 4.68
N ARG A 40 -19.73 21.22 4.27
CA ARG A 40 -20.76 20.38 4.89
C ARG A 40 -20.77 19.03 4.17
N SER A 41 -20.36 17.97 4.86
CA SER A 41 -20.53 16.58 4.41
C SER A 41 -22.01 16.18 4.54
N ALA A 42 -22.70 15.99 3.40
CA ALA A 42 -24.04 15.40 3.38
C ALA A 42 -23.93 13.87 3.40
N VAL A 43 -24.58 13.23 4.37
CA VAL A 43 -24.57 11.78 4.59
C VAL A 43 -25.85 11.17 4.02
N CYS A 44 -25.74 10.25 3.06
CA CYS A 44 -26.83 9.39 2.62
C CYS A 44 -26.61 7.98 3.16
N HIS A 45 -27.49 7.51 4.05
CA HIS A 45 -27.54 6.11 4.49
C HIS A 45 -28.38 5.32 3.48
N GLY A 46 -27.81 4.28 2.88
CA GLY A 46 -28.52 3.34 2.01
C GLY A 46 -27.91 1.95 2.14
N ALA A 47 -28.38 1.17 3.11
CA ALA A 47 -27.98 -0.20 3.33
C ALA A 47 -28.86 -1.13 2.47
N HIS A 48 -28.26 -1.85 1.51
CA HIS A 48 -28.83 -3.10 0.99
C HIS A 48 -27.72 -4.09 0.64
N SER A 49 -27.68 -5.17 1.43
CA SER A 49 -26.87 -6.36 1.20
C SER A 49 -27.45 -7.18 0.04
N LEU A 50 -26.62 -7.65 -0.88
CA LEU A 50 -26.96 -8.73 -1.81
C LEU A 50 -25.83 -9.79 -1.85
N PRO A 51 -26.17 -11.09 -1.84
CA PRO A 51 -25.21 -12.18 -1.72
C PRO A 51 -24.64 -12.64 -3.06
N GLY A 52 -23.43 -13.19 -3.01
CA GLY A 52 -22.65 -13.62 -4.16
C GLY A 52 -23.22 -14.80 -4.95
N GLN A 53 -22.92 -14.82 -6.24
CA GLN A 53 -22.98 -16.00 -7.09
C GLN A 53 -21.74 -16.06 -7.99
N GLY A 54 -21.08 -17.21 -7.98
CA GLY A 54 -19.90 -17.51 -8.76
C GLY A 54 -20.23 -17.81 -10.22
N TRP A 55 -19.39 -17.31 -11.12
CA TRP A 55 -19.49 -17.58 -12.54
C TRP A 55 -18.41 -18.57 -12.96
N ARG A 56 -18.84 -19.79 -13.33
CA ARG A 56 -18.06 -20.73 -14.15
C ARG A 56 -18.51 -20.53 -15.59
N THR A 57 -17.57 -20.29 -16.49
CA THR A 57 -17.77 -20.47 -17.93
C THR A 57 -16.64 -21.34 -18.49
N THR A 58 -17.01 -22.58 -18.81
CA THR A 58 -16.38 -23.45 -19.80
C THR A 58 -16.60 -22.92 -21.20
N LEU A 59 -15.59 -23.09 -22.08
CA LEU A 59 -15.57 -23.22 -23.54
C LEU A 59 -14.08 -23.07 -23.93
N GLY A 60 -13.44 -23.82 -24.81
CA GLY A 60 -13.86 -24.68 -25.92
C GLY A 60 -12.69 -24.56 -26.92
N ALA A 61 -12.09 -25.69 -27.28
CA ALA A 61 -10.94 -25.76 -28.18
C ALA A 61 -11.31 -25.33 -29.62
N ASP A 62 -10.34 -24.79 -30.36
CA ASP A 62 -10.18 -25.02 -31.81
C ASP A 62 -8.81 -24.48 -32.29
N GLU A 63 -7.98 -25.38 -32.85
CA GLU A 63 -6.90 -25.07 -33.80
C GLU A 63 -7.47 -25.15 -35.23
N PRO A 64 -6.83 -24.53 -36.25
CA PRO A 64 -6.01 -25.36 -37.15
C PRO A 64 -4.76 -24.70 -37.78
N SER A 65 -3.73 -25.55 -37.95
CA SER A 65 -2.95 -25.83 -39.17
C SER A 65 -1.97 -24.82 -39.82
N ALA A 66 -0.68 -25.13 -39.60
CA ALA A 66 0.51 -25.21 -40.47
C ALA A 66 0.51 -24.73 -41.95
N CYS A 67 1.61 -24.05 -42.33
CA CYS A 67 2.25 -24.14 -43.66
C CYS A 67 3.80 -23.95 -43.58
N CYS A 68 4.50 -24.47 -44.58
CA CYS A 68 5.88 -24.99 -44.58
C CYS A 68 7.06 -24.00 -44.81
N VAL A 69 8.27 -24.50 -44.50
CA VAL A 69 9.66 -23.98 -44.63
C VAL A 69 10.19 -24.01 -46.11
N PRO A 70 11.38 -23.44 -46.51
CA PRO A 70 12.72 -24.01 -46.20
C PRO A 70 13.96 -23.06 -46.10
N ARG A 71 14.97 -23.51 -45.31
CA ARG A 71 16.47 -23.50 -45.45
C ARG A 71 17.21 -22.16 -45.78
N THR A 72 18.35 -21.79 -45.17
CA THR A 72 19.70 -22.44 -45.17
C THR A 72 20.67 -21.78 -44.15
N SER A 73 21.64 -22.56 -43.61
CA SER A 73 22.88 -22.15 -42.88
C SER A 73 24.06 -21.94 -43.88
N PRO A 74 25.33 -21.54 -43.55
CA PRO A 74 26.06 -21.58 -42.25
C PRO A 74 27.14 -20.49 -41.91
N ARG A 75 27.46 -20.39 -40.60
CA ARG A 75 28.75 -20.13 -39.85
C ARG A 75 30.04 -19.64 -40.58
N PRO A 76 30.96 -18.87 -39.93
CA PRO A 76 31.85 -19.44 -38.88
C PRO A 76 32.35 -18.54 -37.72
N ARG A 77 33.07 -19.24 -36.82
CA ARG A 77 33.66 -18.89 -35.52
C ARG A 77 34.93 -18.03 -35.63
N LEU A 78 35.24 -17.26 -34.58
CA LEU A 78 36.62 -16.89 -34.23
C LEU A 78 36.85 -17.03 -32.72
N ARG A 79 37.77 -17.94 -32.38
CA ARG A 79 38.44 -18.07 -31.08
C ARG A 79 39.43 -16.92 -30.93
N ARG A 80 39.59 -16.39 -29.71
CA ARG A 80 40.89 -15.91 -29.23
C ARG A 80 41.15 -16.45 -27.84
N GLU A 81 42.21 -17.23 -27.77
CA GLU A 81 42.91 -17.65 -26.56
C GLU A 81 43.73 -16.47 -26.05
N THR A 82 43.75 -16.27 -24.73
CA THR A 82 44.84 -15.59 -24.05
C THR A 82 45.14 -16.32 -22.75
N MET A 83 46.33 -16.92 -22.72
CA MET A 83 47.01 -17.42 -21.53
C MET A 83 47.32 -16.24 -20.59
N TYR A 84 47.08 -16.41 -19.29
CA TYR A 84 47.85 -15.71 -18.27
C TYR A 84 48.03 -16.60 -17.04
N THR A 85 49.24 -16.51 -16.49
CA THR A 85 49.94 -17.37 -15.55
C THR A 85 49.39 -17.35 -14.12
N GLU A 86 49.54 -18.49 -13.45
CA GLU A 86 49.27 -18.75 -12.02
C GLU A 86 50.13 -17.89 -11.07
N ARG A 87 49.55 -17.53 -9.91
CA ARG A 87 50.20 -17.62 -8.59
C ARG A 87 49.19 -17.39 -7.43
N GLY A 88 48.97 -18.44 -6.63
CA GLY A 88 48.84 -18.42 -5.16
C GLY A 88 47.54 -17.95 -4.47
N ARG A 89 46.72 -18.88 -3.96
CA ARG A 89 45.83 -18.67 -2.79
C ARG A 89 45.77 -19.93 -1.88
N PRO A 90 45.69 -19.78 -0.54
CA PRO A 90 45.71 -20.89 0.43
C PRO A 90 44.32 -21.54 0.62
N PRO A 91 44.22 -22.72 1.27
CA PRO A 91 43.01 -23.54 1.21
C PRO A 91 41.96 -23.06 2.22
N CYS A 92 40.76 -22.75 1.75
CA CYS A 92 39.58 -22.60 2.60
C CYS A 92 38.61 -23.74 2.29
N GLY A 93 38.56 -24.73 3.17
CA GLY A 93 37.59 -25.82 3.11
C GLY A 93 36.19 -25.30 3.42
N ARG A 94 35.38 -25.07 2.37
CA ARG A 94 33.91 -25.05 2.47
C ARG A 94 33.39 -26.31 1.80
N ILE A 95 32.79 -27.20 2.57
CA ILE A 95 31.99 -28.30 2.04
C ILE A 95 30.75 -27.66 1.39
N ARG A 96 30.84 -27.36 0.08
CA ARG A 96 29.67 -27.08 -0.74
C ARG A 96 28.95 -28.42 -0.94
N ARG A 97 27.75 -28.58 -0.39
CA ARG A 97 26.85 -29.64 -0.84
C ARG A 97 26.60 -29.41 -2.34
N ARG A 98 27.10 -30.31 -3.18
CA ARG A 98 26.76 -30.35 -4.61
C ARG A 98 25.26 -30.64 -4.73
N PRO A 99 24.51 -29.96 -5.60
CA PRO A 99 23.22 -30.49 -6.02
C PRO A 99 23.45 -31.84 -6.70
N PRO A 100 22.49 -32.78 -6.64
CA PRO A 100 22.60 -34.02 -7.40
C PRO A 100 22.80 -33.68 -8.88
N ALA A 101 23.73 -34.37 -9.52
CA ALA A 101 24.02 -34.20 -10.93
C ALA A 101 22.76 -34.58 -11.74
N THR A 102 22.07 -33.60 -12.29
CA THR A 102 20.95 -33.85 -13.21
C THR A 102 21.50 -33.97 -14.64
N THR A 103 21.29 -35.16 -15.20
CA THR A 103 21.14 -35.37 -16.64
C THR A 103 20.23 -34.29 -17.23
N ARG A 104 20.55 -33.78 -18.42
CA ARG A 104 19.74 -32.76 -19.13
C ARG A 104 18.37 -33.32 -19.56
N GLY A 105 17.46 -33.51 -18.61
CA GLY A 105 16.02 -33.41 -18.81
C GLY A 105 15.61 -31.96 -18.58
N SER A 106 14.62 -31.46 -19.32
CA SER A 106 14.04 -30.15 -19.02
C SER A 106 13.48 -30.19 -17.59
N ALA A 107 13.97 -29.33 -16.70
CA ALA A 107 13.42 -29.21 -15.35
C ALA A 107 11.92 -28.92 -15.45
N MET A 108 11.12 -29.63 -14.66
CA MET A 108 9.66 -29.45 -14.66
C MET A 108 9.33 -28.22 -13.82
N LEU A 109 8.96 -27.13 -14.50
CA LEU A 109 8.57 -25.87 -13.88
C LEU A 109 7.05 -25.70 -13.94
N GLU A 110 6.42 -25.56 -12.78
CA GLU A 110 5.02 -25.16 -12.65
C GLU A 110 4.92 -23.81 -11.93
N VAL A 111 4.02 -22.93 -12.38
CA VAL A 111 3.69 -21.68 -11.69
C VAL A 111 2.19 -21.64 -11.45
N ARG A 112 1.78 -21.59 -10.18
CA ARG A 112 0.37 -21.71 -9.77
C ARG A 112 0.17 -21.29 -8.30
N GLY A 113 -1.07 -21.38 -7.83
CA GLY A 113 -1.39 -21.25 -6.42
C GLY A 113 -0.89 -22.46 -5.63
N ALA A 114 -0.45 -22.22 -4.40
CA ALA A 114 -0.10 -23.27 -3.47
C ALA A 114 -1.35 -24.06 -3.07
N ARG A 115 -1.17 -25.36 -2.90
CA ARG A 115 -2.13 -26.25 -2.25
C ARG A 115 -1.98 -26.13 -0.74
N SER A 116 -2.97 -26.59 0.01
CA SER A 116 -2.96 -26.53 1.47
C SER A 116 -1.73 -27.19 2.11
N ASP A 117 -1.25 -28.29 1.53
CA ASP A 117 -0.06 -29.03 1.96
C ASP A 117 1.27 -28.39 1.51
N GLU A 118 1.23 -27.36 0.66
CA GLU A 118 2.41 -26.64 0.16
C GLU A 118 2.64 -25.29 0.86
N VAL A 119 1.72 -24.86 1.74
CA VAL A 119 1.81 -23.55 2.43
C VAL A 119 3.07 -23.45 3.29
N ASP A 120 3.40 -24.50 4.03
CA ASP A 120 4.62 -24.52 4.85
C ASP A 120 5.89 -24.43 3.98
N ALA A 121 5.91 -25.12 2.83
CA ALA A 121 7.02 -25.03 1.88
C ALA A 121 7.15 -23.63 1.27
N ALA A 122 6.03 -22.94 1.03
CA ALA A 122 5.99 -21.55 0.58
C ALA A 122 6.55 -20.59 1.66
N ILE A 123 6.12 -20.76 2.92
CA ILE A 123 6.63 -20.01 4.08
C ILE A 123 8.14 -20.22 4.24
N GLU A 124 8.60 -21.46 4.15
CA GLU A 124 10.03 -21.77 4.25
C GLU A 124 10.84 -21.18 3.08
N CYS A 125 10.31 -21.20 1.86
CA CYS A 125 10.94 -20.56 0.70
C CYS A 125 11.12 -19.06 0.93
N ALA A 126 10.10 -18.37 1.44
CA ALA A 126 10.21 -16.97 1.86
C ALA A 126 11.24 -16.81 2.99
N GLY A 127 11.18 -17.66 4.02
CA GLY A 127 12.14 -17.69 5.13
C GLY A 127 13.59 -17.78 4.66
N ARG A 128 13.90 -18.68 3.72
CA ARG A 128 15.23 -18.83 3.10
C ARG A 128 15.63 -17.63 2.26
N ALA A 129 14.70 -17.04 1.50
CA ALA A 129 14.99 -15.86 0.68
C ALA A 129 15.40 -14.64 1.54
N PHE A 130 14.71 -14.41 2.66
CA PHE A 130 14.97 -13.28 3.57
C PHE A 130 16.06 -13.56 4.61
N GLY A 131 16.20 -14.82 5.03
CA GLY A 131 17.23 -15.27 5.96
C GLY A 131 18.58 -15.56 5.31
N ARG A 132 18.58 -15.79 3.98
CA ARG A 132 19.76 -16.19 3.20
C ARG A 132 20.41 -17.44 3.81
N ASP A 133 21.72 -17.40 4.00
CA ASP A 133 22.51 -18.54 4.48
C ASP A 133 22.63 -18.60 6.01
N ASP A 134 21.95 -17.71 6.76
CA ASP A 134 21.99 -17.65 8.22
C ASP A 134 20.82 -18.45 8.84
N PRO A 135 21.08 -19.59 9.51
CA PRO A 135 20.02 -20.44 10.06
C PRO A 135 19.14 -19.76 11.12
N GLU A 136 19.69 -18.86 11.94
CA GLU A 136 18.90 -18.15 12.95
C GLU A 136 17.96 -17.14 12.29
N ARG A 137 18.46 -16.41 11.30
CA ARG A 137 17.66 -15.47 10.53
C ARG A 137 16.59 -16.17 9.70
N VAL A 138 16.92 -17.31 9.08
CA VAL A 138 15.94 -18.14 8.35
C VAL A 138 14.82 -18.58 9.28
N ARG A 139 15.13 -19.10 10.47
CA ARG A 139 14.10 -19.46 11.47
C ARG A 139 13.23 -18.27 11.84
N GLY A 140 13.83 -17.14 12.21
CA GLY A 140 13.08 -15.94 12.58
C GLY A 140 12.16 -15.40 11.47
N MET A 141 12.61 -15.45 10.20
CA MET A 141 11.77 -15.06 9.06
C MET A 141 10.67 -16.07 8.77
N THR A 142 10.96 -17.37 8.91
CA THR A 142 9.97 -18.45 8.76
C THR A 142 8.87 -18.31 9.81
N ASP A 143 9.22 -18.04 11.07
CA ASP A 143 8.26 -17.80 12.16
C ASP A 143 7.42 -16.55 11.89
N PHE A 144 8.05 -15.46 11.41
CA PHE A 144 7.35 -14.23 11.04
C PHE A 144 6.31 -14.47 9.93
N PHE A 145 6.70 -15.14 8.84
CA PHE A 145 5.77 -15.46 7.75
C PHE A 145 4.71 -16.46 8.19
N SER A 146 5.06 -17.48 8.98
CA SER A 146 4.10 -18.44 9.52
C SER A 146 3.01 -17.76 10.35
N ARG A 147 3.40 -16.83 11.22
CA ARG A 147 2.46 -16.02 12.02
C ARG A 147 1.50 -15.24 11.13
N ILE A 148 2.01 -14.62 10.06
CA ILE A 148 1.21 -13.86 9.11
C ILE A 148 0.17 -14.76 8.41
N HIS A 149 0.58 -15.93 7.94
CA HIS A 149 -0.32 -16.86 7.23
C HIS A 149 -1.38 -17.46 8.18
N LYS A 150 -0.99 -17.83 9.41
CA LYS A 150 -1.87 -18.50 10.39
C LYS A 150 -2.92 -17.59 11.00
N HIS A 151 -2.67 -16.28 11.06
CA HIS A 151 -3.52 -15.35 11.78
C HIS A 151 -4.16 -14.29 10.88
N ASP A 152 -3.91 -14.31 9.57
CA ASP A 152 -4.66 -13.50 8.63
C ASP A 152 -6.04 -14.14 8.36
N PRO A 153 -7.15 -13.48 8.73
CA PRO A 153 -8.49 -14.05 8.53
C PRO A 153 -8.90 -14.18 7.06
N TYR A 154 -8.17 -13.57 6.12
CA TYR A 154 -8.41 -13.65 4.68
C TYR A 154 -7.43 -14.57 3.95
N PHE A 155 -6.54 -15.25 4.69
CA PHE A 155 -5.59 -16.15 4.07
C PHE A 155 -6.29 -17.36 3.43
N ARG A 156 -5.86 -17.67 2.21
CA ARG A 156 -6.18 -18.92 1.51
C ARG A 156 -4.90 -19.47 0.88
N PRO A 157 -4.70 -20.80 0.82
CA PRO A 157 -3.49 -21.38 0.23
C PRO A 157 -3.18 -20.84 -1.16
N GLU A 158 -4.20 -20.69 -2.01
CA GLU A 158 -4.04 -20.22 -3.38
C GLU A 158 -3.63 -18.74 -3.51
N ASN A 159 -3.69 -17.97 -2.43
CA ASN A 159 -3.15 -16.61 -2.36
C ASN A 159 -1.61 -16.62 -2.36
N SER A 160 -0.99 -17.71 -1.89
CA SER A 160 0.44 -17.94 -2.10
C SER A 160 0.64 -18.43 -3.53
N ARG A 161 1.25 -17.60 -4.37
CA ARG A 161 1.63 -18.01 -5.73
C ARG A 161 3.05 -18.51 -5.71
N ILE A 162 3.27 -19.68 -6.28
CA ILE A 162 4.53 -20.41 -6.18
C ILE A 162 5.07 -20.82 -7.55
N ALA A 163 6.39 -20.89 -7.67
CA ALA A 163 7.06 -21.64 -8.71
C ALA A 163 7.61 -22.94 -8.11
N VAL A 164 7.20 -24.07 -8.67
CA VAL A 164 7.67 -25.41 -8.29
C VAL A 164 8.65 -25.90 -9.35
N VAL A 165 9.86 -26.23 -8.95
CA VAL A 165 10.92 -26.78 -9.81
C VAL A 165 11.24 -28.17 -9.32
N ASP A 166 10.97 -29.19 -10.14
CA ASP A 166 11.23 -30.61 -9.83
C ASP A 166 10.63 -31.02 -8.45
N GLY A 167 9.42 -30.55 -8.16
CA GLY A 167 8.69 -30.82 -6.91
C GLY A 167 9.06 -29.93 -5.73
N VAL A 168 9.99 -28.98 -5.89
CA VAL A 168 10.43 -28.06 -4.83
C VAL A 168 9.84 -26.67 -5.04
N VAL A 169 9.22 -26.09 -4.00
CA VAL A 169 8.81 -24.68 -4.00
C VAL A 169 10.06 -23.79 -4.00
N ALA A 170 10.37 -23.21 -5.16
CA ALA A 170 11.60 -22.47 -5.44
C ALA A 170 11.42 -20.94 -5.40
N SER A 171 10.19 -20.46 -5.59
CA SER A 171 9.84 -19.04 -5.52
C SER A 171 8.41 -18.88 -5.04
N VAL A 172 8.12 -17.79 -4.33
CA VAL A 172 6.83 -17.48 -3.71
C VAL A 172 6.54 -15.99 -3.74
N VAL A 173 5.27 -15.65 -3.85
CA VAL A 173 4.69 -14.36 -3.43
C VAL A 173 3.39 -14.62 -2.67
N GLN A 174 3.14 -13.84 -1.62
CA GLN A 174 1.87 -13.84 -0.92
C GLN A 174 1.01 -12.67 -1.42
N VAL A 175 -0.22 -12.97 -1.82
CA VAL A 175 -1.28 -11.98 -2.06
C VAL A 175 -2.12 -11.80 -0.80
N PHE A 176 -2.20 -10.59 -0.28
CA PHE A 176 -3.05 -10.20 0.85
C PHE A 176 -4.36 -9.65 0.31
N ASP A 177 -5.44 -10.41 0.48
CA ASP A 177 -6.79 -10.02 0.08
C ASP A 177 -7.32 -9.00 1.11
N ARG A 178 -7.44 -7.74 0.69
CA ARG A 178 -7.87 -6.61 1.51
C ARG A 178 -8.81 -5.70 0.73
N GLU A 179 -9.42 -4.78 1.44
CA GLU A 179 -10.06 -3.62 0.83
C GLU A 179 -9.28 -2.36 1.23
N ILE A 180 -9.05 -1.48 0.26
CA ILE A 180 -8.45 -0.17 0.46
C ILE A 180 -9.49 0.91 0.21
N LEU A 181 -9.48 1.97 1.00
CA LEU A 181 -10.31 3.14 0.73
C LEU A 181 -9.70 3.90 -0.46
N VAL A 182 -10.53 4.14 -1.48
CA VAL A 182 -10.23 5.04 -2.59
C VAL A 182 -11.29 6.13 -2.54
N GLN A 183 -10.90 7.34 -2.16
CA GLN A 183 -11.81 8.47 -1.96
C GLN A 183 -12.99 8.11 -1.02
N GLY A 184 -12.70 7.32 0.02
CA GLY A 184 -13.69 6.81 0.99
C GLY A 184 -14.47 5.57 0.56
N VAL A 185 -14.29 5.04 -0.65
CA VAL A 185 -14.94 3.80 -1.12
C VAL A 185 -14.05 2.59 -0.84
N PRO A 186 -14.53 1.54 -0.15
CA PRO A 186 -13.80 0.27 -0.05
C PRO A 186 -13.66 -0.38 -1.43
N VAL A 187 -12.42 -0.63 -1.84
CA VAL A 187 -12.07 -1.20 -3.15
C VAL A 187 -11.20 -2.44 -2.93
N PRO A 188 -11.48 -3.58 -3.61
CA PRO A 188 -10.65 -4.78 -3.50
C PRO A 188 -9.19 -4.55 -3.92
N LEU A 189 -8.27 -4.91 -3.04
CA LEU A 189 -6.83 -4.74 -3.16
C LEU A 189 -6.12 -6.07 -2.92
N GLY A 190 -5.22 -6.45 -3.83
CA GLY A 190 -4.22 -7.49 -3.60
C GLY A 190 -2.90 -6.88 -3.14
N GLY A 191 -2.65 -6.87 -1.83
CA GLY A 191 -1.35 -6.51 -1.27
C GLY A 191 -0.30 -7.56 -1.62
N ILE A 192 0.88 -7.16 -2.10
CA ILE A 192 1.96 -8.10 -2.42
C ILE A 192 3.01 -8.06 -1.31
N GLY A 193 3.26 -9.22 -0.69
CA GLY A 193 4.28 -9.38 0.33
C GLY A 193 4.92 -10.76 0.30
N SER A 194 5.85 -11.00 1.23
CA SER A 194 6.59 -12.28 1.36
C SER A 194 7.27 -12.76 0.06
N VAL A 195 7.61 -11.85 -0.87
CA VAL A 195 8.19 -12.20 -2.17
C VAL A 195 9.59 -12.76 -1.96
N GLY A 196 9.77 -14.03 -2.29
CA GLY A 196 11.03 -14.74 -2.03
C GLY A 196 11.36 -15.74 -3.12
N THR A 197 12.62 -15.76 -3.56
CA THR A 197 13.17 -16.86 -4.36
C THR A 197 14.32 -17.47 -3.60
N ASP A 198 14.24 -18.78 -3.39
CA ASP A 198 15.28 -19.54 -2.70
C ASP A 198 16.65 -19.27 -3.36
N PRO A 199 17.71 -18.98 -2.57
CA PRO A 199 19.04 -18.68 -3.10
C PRO A 199 19.57 -19.68 -4.14
N ALA A 200 19.22 -20.96 -4.04
CA ALA A 200 19.62 -21.99 -4.99
C ALA A 200 18.96 -21.85 -6.38
N TYR A 201 17.85 -21.12 -6.46
CA TYR A 201 17.02 -20.97 -7.66
C TYR A 201 16.98 -19.53 -8.23
N GLN A 202 17.80 -18.62 -7.68
CA GLN A 202 17.86 -17.24 -8.14
C GLN A 202 18.47 -17.08 -9.54
N ARG A 203 18.19 -15.94 -10.18
CA ARG A 203 18.63 -15.56 -11.54
C ARG A 203 18.11 -16.48 -12.66
N GLN A 204 17.00 -17.18 -12.41
CA GLN A 204 16.30 -18.02 -13.39
C GLN A 204 14.97 -17.42 -13.87
N GLY A 205 14.67 -16.18 -13.46
CA GLY A 205 13.42 -15.49 -13.83
C GLY A 205 12.18 -15.96 -13.06
N LEU A 206 12.31 -16.86 -12.07
CA LEU A 206 11.18 -17.43 -11.33
C LEU A 206 10.30 -16.38 -10.64
N SER A 207 10.91 -15.39 -9.97
CA SER A 207 10.16 -14.34 -9.30
C SER A 207 9.27 -13.54 -10.27
N ASN A 208 9.74 -13.25 -11.49
CA ASN A 208 8.92 -12.55 -12.48
C ASN A 208 7.71 -13.42 -12.89
N LYS A 209 7.93 -14.72 -13.15
CA LYS A 209 6.85 -15.64 -13.51
C LYS A 209 5.79 -15.74 -12.41
N VAL A 210 6.22 -15.78 -11.15
CA VAL A 210 5.34 -15.83 -9.99
C VAL A 210 4.57 -14.50 -9.80
N LEU A 211 5.21 -13.35 -10.04
CA LEU A 211 4.56 -12.04 -10.02
C LEU A 211 3.55 -11.86 -11.17
N GLU A 212 3.87 -12.37 -12.36
CA GLU A 212 2.95 -12.38 -13.52
C GLU A 212 1.72 -13.24 -13.22
N ASP A 213 1.90 -14.44 -12.66
CA ASP A 213 0.79 -15.30 -12.25
C ASP A 213 -0.02 -14.68 -11.09
N ALA A 214 0.62 -14.03 -10.12
CA ALA A 214 -0.07 -13.26 -9.08
C ALA A 214 -0.93 -12.14 -9.66
N ALA A 215 -0.41 -11.38 -10.62
CA ALA A 215 -1.19 -10.36 -11.30
C ALA A 215 -2.43 -10.92 -12.01
N GLN A 216 -2.27 -12.00 -12.77
CA GLN A 216 -3.38 -12.66 -13.43
C GLN A 216 -4.38 -13.24 -12.42
N TYR A 217 -3.89 -13.81 -11.31
CA TYR A 217 -4.72 -14.30 -10.22
C TYR A 217 -5.56 -13.18 -9.61
N MET A 218 -4.95 -12.03 -9.30
CA MET A 218 -5.65 -10.86 -8.77
C MET A 218 -6.73 -10.36 -9.72
N THR A 219 -6.44 -10.23 -11.03
CA THR A 219 -7.45 -9.87 -12.04
C THR A 219 -8.61 -10.88 -12.06
N ARG A 220 -8.33 -12.20 -12.10
CA ARG A 220 -9.38 -13.23 -12.07
C ARG A 220 -10.21 -13.23 -10.78
N ARG A 221 -9.63 -12.80 -9.65
CA ARG A 221 -10.31 -12.70 -8.36
C ARG A 221 -11.07 -11.39 -8.15
N GLY A 222 -10.99 -10.45 -9.09
CA GLY A 222 -11.60 -9.13 -8.94
C GLY A 222 -10.86 -8.20 -7.97
N LEU A 223 -9.58 -8.47 -7.68
CA LEU A 223 -8.71 -7.57 -6.93
C LEU A 223 -8.23 -6.46 -7.86
N VAL A 224 -9.04 -5.41 -8.01
CA VAL A 224 -8.87 -4.36 -9.03
C VAL A 224 -7.66 -3.47 -8.81
N LEU A 225 -7.16 -3.39 -7.59
CA LEU A 225 -5.92 -2.71 -7.24
C LEU A 225 -4.92 -3.71 -6.65
N SER A 226 -3.64 -3.38 -6.75
CA SER A 226 -2.56 -4.05 -6.04
C SER A 226 -1.54 -3.05 -5.55
N SER A 227 -0.95 -3.32 -4.37
CA SER A 227 0.11 -2.46 -3.83
C SER A 227 1.19 -3.26 -3.10
N LEU A 228 2.37 -2.66 -2.99
CA LEU A 228 3.51 -3.21 -2.27
C LEU A 228 4.49 -2.14 -1.81
N GLY A 229 5.28 -2.49 -0.78
CA GLY A 229 6.46 -1.73 -0.37
C GLY A 229 7.75 -2.45 -0.78
N THR A 230 8.68 -1.76 -1.43
CA THR A 230 9.95 -2.34 -1.87
C THR A 230 11.09 -1.35 -1.97
N GLY A 231 12.33 -1.85 -1.84
CA GLY A 231 13.55 -1.12 -2.19
C GLY A 231 14.04 -1.37 -3.63
N ILE A 232 13.42 -2.30 -4.37
CA ILE A 232 13.88 -2.75 -5.71
C ILE A 232 12.79 -2.54 -6.77
N HIS A 233 12.38 -1.29 -6.95
CA HIS A 233 11.25 -0.91 -7.80
C HIS A 233 11.29 -1.48 -9.22
N ASP A 234 12.46 -1.49 -9.86
CA ASP A 234 12.60 -1.92 -11.26
C ASP A 234 12.28 -3.41 -11.45
N HIS A 235 12.36 -4.22 -10.38
CA HIS A 235 11.95 -5.61 -10.40
C HIS A 235 10.44 -5.74 -10.59
N TYR A 236 9.66 -4.99 -9.82
CA TYR A 236 8.19 -5.01 -9.85
C TYR A 236 7.64 -4.20 -11.04
N GLY A 237 8.34 -3.14 -11.46
CA GLY A 237 7.99 -2.34 -12.63
C GLY A 237 7.94 -3.13 -13.93
N LYS A 238 8.76 -4.18 -14.07
CA LYS A 238 8.70 -5.12 -15.21
C LYS A 238 7.36 -5.84 -15.34
N VAL A 239 6.61 -5.94 -14.25
CA VAL A 239 5.30 -6.59 -14.19
C VAL A 239 4.19 -5.54 -13.97
N GLY A 240 4.45 -4.26 -14.27
CA GLY A 240 3.42 -3.21 -14.33
C GLY A 240 3.08 -2.50 -13.03
N TRP A 241 3.82 -2.72 -11.93
CA TRP A 241 3.69 -1.85 -10.76
C TRP A 241 4.37 -0.50 -10.99
N GLN A 242 3.71 0.58 -10.59
CA GLN A 242 4.16 1.96 -10.75
C GLN A 242 4.55 2.54 -9.39
N ARG A 243 5.61 3.34 -9.35
CA ARG A 243 5.99 4.05 -8.12
C ARG A 243 4.92 5.07 -7.73
N PHE A 244 4.64 5.16 -6.44
CA PHE A 244 3.64 6.04 -5.88
C PHE A 244 4.20 6.64 -4.57
N GLU A 245 4.40 7.96 -4.53
CA GLU A 245 5.07 8.66 -3.43
C GLU A 245 4.08 9.58 -2.72
N HIS A 246 3.68 9.29 -1.49
CA HIS A 246 2.55 10.00 -0.89
C HIS A 246 2.49 9.94 0.65
N HIS A 247 3.10 8.92 1.27
CA HIS A 247 2.92 8.72 2.71
C HIS A 247 3.92 9.58 3.46
N ALA A 248 3.45 10.70 4.01
CA ALA A 248 4.24 11.63 4.80
C ALA A 248 4.03 11.40 6.30
N TYR A 249 5.07 11.69 7.07
CA TYR A 249 5.06 11.62 8.53
C TYR A 249 5.76 12.83 9.12
N LEU A 250 5.49 13.13 10.39
CA LEU A 250 6.17 14.19 11.13
C LEU A 250 7.29 13.58 11.98
N GLU A 251 8.51 14.08 11.85
CA GLU A 251 9.53 13.97 12.88
C GLU A 251 9.41 15.20 13.77
N VAL A 252 9.20 14.97 15.06
CA VAL A 252 8.91 16.01 16.04
C VAL A 252 10.02 16.01 17.09
N GLY A 253 10.74 17.12 17.21
CA GLY A 253 11.62 17.38 18.35
C GLY A 253 10.77 17.55 19.60
N VAL A 254 11.03 16.75 20.64
CA VAL A 254 10.23 16.77 21.87
C VAL A 254 10.44 18.12 22.58
N PRO A 255 9.40 18.95 22.76
CA PRO A 255 9.55 20.26 23.40
C PRO A 255 10.01 20.14 24.85
N ALA A 256 10.83 21.10 25.29
CA ALA A 256 11.29 21.17 26.69
C ALA A 256 10.15 21.51 27.68
N ALA A 257 9.15 22.26 27.21
CA ALA A 257 7.93 22.56 27.92
C ALA A 257 6.75 22.21 27.02
N LEU A 258 5.78 21.46 27.57
CA LEU A 258 4.52 21.15 26.93
C LEU A 258 3.40 21.89 27.66
N PRO A 259 2.37 22.38 26.95
CA PRO A 259 1.20 22.93 27.61
C PRO A 259 0.46 21.83 28.39
N GLU A 260 -0.41 22.27 29.30
CA GLU A 260 -1.34 21.36 29.96
C GLU A 260 -2.31 20.74 28.95
N ALA A 261 -2.75 19.51 29.24
CA ALA A 261 -3.76 18.86 28.41
C ALA A 261 -5.09 19.65 28.49
N PRO A 262 -5.89 19.68 27.41
CA PRO A 262 -7.21 20.28 27.43
C PRO A 262 -8.06 19.79 28.60
N GLU A 263 -8.71 20.72 29.31
CA GLU A 263 -9.62 20.38 30.41
C GLU A 263 -10.78 19.48 29.92
N GLY A 264 -11.27 18.62 30.81
CA GLY A 264 -12.40 17.74 30.50
C GLY A 264 -12.08 16.54 29.60
N VAL A 265 -10.79 16.31 29.27
CA VAL A 265 -10.34 15.10 28.56
C VAL A 265 -9.66 14.14 29.53
N THR A 266 -10.15 12.90 29.60
CA THR A 266 -9.50 11.81 30.35
C THR A 266 -8.82 10.85 29.36
N ILE A 267 -7.57 10.46 29.62
CA ILE A 267 -6.82 9.50 28.78
C ILE A 267 -6.58 8.22 29.57
N ARG A 268 -6.88 7.08 28.96
CA ARG A 268 -6.60 5.74 29.52
C ARG A 268 -6.19 4.75 28.45
N GLN A 269 -5.60 3.63 28.88
CA GLN A 269 -5.40 2.47 28.01
C GLN A 269 -6.76 1.90 27.58
N THR A 270 -6.82 1.32 26.39
CA THR A 270 -8.06 0.71 25.88
C THR A 270 -8.42 -0.58 26.62
N GLU A 271 -9.71 -0.74 26.91
CA GLU A 271 -10.34 -1.99 27.30
C GLU A 271 -11.09 -2.54 26.08
N TRP A 272 -10.47 -3.47 25.35
CA TRP A 272 -10.94 -3.83 24.01
C TRP A 272 -12.39 -4.38 23.98
N ALA A 273 -12.80 -5.06 25.04
CA ALA A 273 -14.15 -5.62 25.15
C ALA A 273 -15.26 -4.55 25.10
N SER A 274 -15.01 -3.36 25.64
CA SER A 274 -15.95 -2.24 25.63
C SER A 274 -15.64 -1.20 24.55
N ASP A 275 -14.36 -0.96 24.28
CA ASP A 275 -13.91 0.15 23.44
C ASP A 275 -13.78 -0.24 21.96
N GLY A 276 -13.64 -1.53 21.63
CA GLY A 276 -13.25 -1.98 20.30
C GLY A 276 -14.17 -1.51 19.17
N ASP A 277 -15.48 -1.66 19.35
CA ASP A 277 -16.47 -1.22 18.37
C ASP A 277 -16.55 0.32 18.26
N VAL A 278 -16.18 1.04 19.33
CA VAL A 278 -16.10 2.52 19.32
C VAL A 278 -14.86 2.98 18.56
N VAL A 279 -13.70 2.36 18.82
CA VAL A 279 -12.45 2.63 18.11
C VAL A 279 -12.60 2.37 16.62
N ALA A 280 -13.17 1.23 16.22
CA ALA A 280 -13.41 0.89 14.83
C ALA A 280 -14.29 1.94 14.11
N ARG A 281 -15.35 2.42 14.78
CA ARG A 281 -16.22 3.47 14.25
C ARG A 281 -15.52 4.82 14.15
N ILE A 282 -14.68 5.20 15.13
CA ILE A 282 -13.89 6.42 15.05
C ILE A 282 -12.90 6.34 13.88
N HIS A 283 -12.21 5.20 13.72
CA HIS A 283 -11.31 4.97 12.58
C HIS A 283 -12.03 5.13 11.25
N GLU A 284 -13.21 4.50 11.09
CA GLU A 284 -14.02 4.60 9.88
C GLU A 284 -14.43 6.05 9.60
N GLN A 285 -14.96 6.76 10.61
CA GLN A 285 -15.35 8.16 10.49
C GLN A 285 -14.17 9.06 10.12
N PHE A 286 -13.04 8.90 10.80
CA PHE A 286 -11.83 9.69 10.58
C PHE A 286 -11.21 9.41 9.20
N SER A 287 -11.44 8.23 8.63
CA SER A 287 -10.96 7.81 7.32
C SER A 287 -11.96 8.08 6.18
N ARG A 288 -13.08 8.78 6.45
CA ARG A 288 -14.00 9.18 5.38
C ARG A 288 -13.31 10.16 4.43
N GLY A 289 -13.43 9.88 3.13
CA GLY A 289 -12.92 10.76 2.08
C GLY A 289 -11.41 10.72 1.84
N VAL A 290 -10.66 9.86 2.54
CA VAL A 290 -9.24 9.64 2.24
C VAL A 290 -9.06 8.48 1.26
N SER A 291 -7.91 8.47 0.60
CA SER A 291 -7.42 7.31 -0.15
C SER A 291 -6.30 6.63 0.62
N GLY A 292 -6.09 5.33 0.41
CA GLY A 292 -4.91 4.61 0.90
C GLY A 292 -5.09 3.83 2.20
N ALA A 293 -6.02 4.22 3.06
CA ALA A 293 -6.25 3.52 4.32
C ALA A 293 -6.90 2.15 4.05
N ILE A 294 -6.51 1.11 4.79
CA ILE A 294 -7.19 -0.19 4.68
C ILE A 294 -8.58 -0.08 5.31
N HIS A 295 -9.59 -0.52 4.58
CA HIS A 295 -10.92 -0.73 5.14
C HIS A 295 -10.81 -1.92 6.10
N ARG A 296 -10.99 -1.63 7.40
CA ARG A 296 -10.69 -2.56 8.49
C ARG A 296 -11.99 -3.04 9.14
N PRO A 297 -12.60 -4.13 8.65
CA PRO A 297 -13.72 -4.76 9.34
C PRO A 297 -13.27 -5.36 10.68
N LYS A 298 -14.24 -5.73 11.52
CA LYS A 298 -14.03 -6.17 12.91
C LYS A 298 -12.99 -7.29 13.03
N GLU A 299 -13.02 -8.25 12.11
CA GLU A 299 -12.16 -9.42 12.11
C GLU A 299 -10.68 -9.04 11.94
N LEU A 300 -10.37 -7.99 11.15
CA LEU A 300 -8.99 -7.50 11.03
C LEU A 300 -8.51 -6.84 12.32
N TRP A 301 -9.37 -6.09 13.01
CA TRP A 301 -9.04 -5.50 14.30
C TRP A 301 -8.72 -6.56 15.36
N GLU A 302 -9.53 -7.62 15.42
CA GLU A 302 -9.35 -8.74 16.35
C GLU A 302 -8.11 -9.59 16.02
N ALA A 303 -7.82 -9.77 14.73
CA ALA A 303 -6.67 -10.54 14.28
C ALA A 303 -5.34 -9.80 14.48
N ALA A 304 -5.31 -8.48 14.37
CA ALA A 304 -4.06 -7.72 14.26
C ALA A 304 -3.03 -7.90 15.38
N PRO A 305 -3.39 -8.05 16.67
CA PRO A 305 -2.41 -8.37 17.71
C PRO A 305 -1.61 -9.65 17.40
N ARG A 306 -2.27 -10.68 16.88
CA ARG A 306 -1.64 -11.97 16.54
C ARG A 306 -1.01 -11.95 15.15
N TRP A 307 -1.70 -11.36 14.18
CA TRP A 307 -1.29 -11.29 12.79
C TRP A 307 -0.04 -10.39 12.61
N ARG A 308 -0.09 -9.17 13.13
CA ARG A 308 0.95 -8.15 12.98
C ARG A 308 1.86 -8.02 14.20
N GLY A 309 1.53 -8.66 15.32
CA GLY A 309 2.32 -8.58 16.56
C GLY A 309 2.15 -7.24 17.27
N ILE A 310 0.94 -6.68 17.18
CA ILE A 310 0.63 -5.36 17.73
C ILE A 310 0.41 -5.52 19.21
N ASP A 311 1.10 -4.69 19.98
CA ASP A 311 0.97 -4.63 21.43
C ASP A 311 -0.29 -3.82 21.79
N PRO A 312 -1.37 -4.47 22.28
CA PRO A 312 -2.60 -3.77 22.62
C PRO A 312 -2.43 -2.85 23.83
N SER A 313 -1.42 -3.09 24.68
CA SER A 313 -1.13 -2.23 25.84
C SER A 313 -0.65 -0.84 25.44
N ARG A 314 -0.23 -0.66 24.18
CA ARG A 314 0.21 0.61 23.60
C ARG A 314 -0.92 1.40 22.93
N ARG A 315 -2.17 0.97 23.11
CA ARG A 315 -3.35 1.67 22.61
C ARG A 315 -4.03 2.44 23.73
N HIS A 316 -4.34 3.71 23.44
CA HIS A 316 -4.98 4.63 24.37
C HIS A 316 -6.21 5.24 23.73
N VAL A 317 -7.20 5.57 24.55
CA VAL A 317 -8.39 6.33 24.19
C VAL A 317 -8.47 7.61 25.00
N ALA A 318 -9.11 8.61 24.41
CA ALA A 318 -9.49 9.84 25.10
C ALA A 318 -11.01 9.91 25.24
N GLU A 319 -11.44 10.25 26.45
CA GLU A 319 -12.83 10.37 26.85
C GLU A 319 -13.21 11.82 27.12
N VAL A 320 -14.39 12.21 26.65
CA VAL A 320 -15.03 13.50 26.95
C VAL A 320 -16.45 13.22 27.43
N GLY A 321 -16.78 13.67 28.64
CA GLY A 321 -18.08 13.40 29.25
C GLY A 321 -18.38 11.90 29.40
N GLY A 322 -17.36 11.08 29.65
CA GLY A 322 -17.48 9.62 29.79
C GLY A 322 -17.60 8.85 28.47
N ASN A 323 -17.55 9.51 27.31
CA ASN A 323 -17.60 8.85 26.00
C ASN A 323 -16.22 8.83 25.35
N VAL A 324 -15.81 7.67 24.82
CA VAL A 324 -14.59 7.55 24.00
C VAL A 324 -14.81 8.30 22.68
N VAL A 325 -13.97 9.30 22.41
CA VAL A 325 -14.09 10.19 21.23
C VAL A 325 -12.81 10.28 20.40
N ALA A 326 -11.69 9.75 20.88
CA ALA A 326 -10.46 9.64 20.10
C ALA A 326 -9.62 8.44 20.58
N TYR A 327 -8.72 7.97 19.72
CA TYR A 327 -7.82 6.86 20.05
C TYR A 327 -6.45 7.05 19.39
N ARG A 328 -5.44 6.36 19.94
CA ARG A 328 -4.06 6.38 19.46
C ARG A 328 -3.43 4.99 19.63
N GLN A 329 -2.66 4.54 18.65
CA GLN A 329 -1.80 3.36 18.73
C GLN A 329 -0.34 3.79 18.63
N ASP A 330 0.44 3.43 19.64
CA ASP A 330 1.90 3.65 19.60
C ASP A 330 2.60 2.43 19.00
N GLY A 331 3.66 2.68 18.23
CA GLY A 331 4.54 1.69 17.65
C GLY A 331 6.00 2.16 17.65
N GLY A 332 6.84 1.53 16.85
CA GLY A 332 8.30 1.70 16.94
C GLY A 332 8.93 0.83 18.04
N HIS A 333 10.26 0.74 18.02
CA HIS A 333 11.01 -0.16 18.92
C HIS A 333 10.76 0.20 20.39
N ASP A 334 10.87 1.48 20.70
CA ASP A 334 10.73 2.04 22.05
C ASP A 334 9.36 2.70 22.26
N GLY A 335 8.39 2.39 21.39
CA GLY A 335 7.09 3.04 21.37
C GLY A 335 7.20 4.52 20.97
N ASP A 336 8.28 4.92 20.30
CA ASP A 336 8.68 6.29 19.95
C ASP A 336 7.94 6.86 18.73
N ARG A 337 6.92 6.14 18.27
CA ARG A 337 6.10 6.53 17.13
C ARG A 337 4.62 6.39 17.44
N ILE A 338 3.82 7.36 16.99
CA ILE A 338 2.38 7.19 16.84
C ILE A 338 2.15 6.57 15.45
N ASP A 339 1.74 5.31 15.40
CA ASP A 339 1.48 4.57 14.15
C ASP A 339 0.10 4.90 13.58
N GLU A 340 -0.85 5.21 14.47
CA GLU A 340 -2.24 5.50 14.13
C GLU A 340 -2.87 6.41 15.20
N ILE A 341 -3.68 7.36 14.76
CA ILE A 341 -4.47 8.24 15.62
C ILE A 341 -5.73 8.67 14.86
N GLY A 342 -6.85 8.76 15.56
CA GLY A 342 -8.12 9.20 14.99
C GLY A 342 -9.04 9.81 16.05
N HIS A 343 -9.99 10.63 15.62
CA HIS A 343 -10.99 11.25 16.48
C HIS A 343 -12.35 11.34 15.81
N ALA A 344 -13.41 11.36 16.62
CA ALA A 344 -14.76 11.64 16.19
C ALA A 344 -14.90 13.10 15.74
N GLU A 345 -15.90 13.38 14.90
CA GLU A 345 -16.19 14.73 14.42
C GLU A 345 -16.40 15.70 15.59
N GLY A 346 -15.82 16.91 15.50
CA GLY A 346 -15.88 17.92 16.56
C GLY A 346 -14.94 17.68 17.75
N HIS A 347 -14.23 16.54 17.83
CA HIS A 347 -13.39 16.17 18.98
C HIS A 347 -11.88 16.21 18.72
N VAL A 348 -11.41 17.11 17.83
CA VAL A 348 -9.97 17.26 17.54
C VAL A 348 -9.13 17.56 18.79
N GLY A 349 -9.70 18.27 19.78
CA GLY A 349 -9.05 18.53 21.07
C GLY A 349 -8.70 17.26 21.86
N ALA A 350 -9.46 16.18 21.69
CA ALA A 350 -9.15 14.89 22.32
C ALA A 350 -7.95 14.20 21.64
N ALA A 351 -7.81 14.32 20.31
CA ALA A 351 -6.60 13.87 19.61
C ALA A 351 -5.37 14.69 20.02
N HIS A 352 -5.51 16.01 20.17
CA HIS A 352 -4.47 16.88 20.70
C HIS A 352 -4.01 16.43 22.10
N ALA A 353 -4.95 16.12 23.00
CA ALA A 353 -4.64 15.59 24.32
C ALA A 353 -3.85 14.26 24.24
N LEU A 354 -4.25 13.35 23.34
CA LEU A 354 -3.51 12.12 23.08
C LEU A 354 -2.08 12.40 22.59
N ILE A 355 -1.86 13.36 21.71
CA ILE A 355 -0.51 13.72 21.25
C ILE A 355 0.31 14.34 22.40
N LEU A 356 -0.26 15.26 23.19
CA LEU A 356 0.41 15.83 24.36
C LEU A 356 0.82 14.76 25.37
N GLY A 357 -0.09 13.83 25.69
CA GLY A 357 0.19 12.73 26.61
C GLY A 357 1.33 11.84 26.12
N PHE A 358 1.38 11.57 24.81
CA PHE A 358 2.49 10.86 24.18
C PHE A 358 3.81 11.61 24.32
N LEU A 359 3.85 12.89 23.90
CA LEU A 359 5.04 13.73 23.96
C LEU A 359 5.56 13.87 25.39
N ALA A 360 4.68 14.07 26.36
CA ALA A 360 5.04 14.20 27.77
C ALA A 360 5.62 12.89 28.33
N ALA A 361 5.06 11.73 27.95
CA ALA A 361 5.61 10.43 28.33
C ALA A 361 7.01 10.21 27.74
N LYS A 362 7.23 10.62 26.49
CA LYS A 362 8.52 10.52 25.80
C LYS A 362 9.56 11.49 26.34
N ALA A 363 9.17 12.71 26.68
CA ALA A 363 10.00 13.68 27.38
C ALA A 363 10.52 13.13 28.72
N ARG A 364 9.63 12.55 29.54
CA ARG A 364 10.01 11.91 30.82
C ARG A 364 10.96 10.72 30.64
N GLY A 365 10.83 10.01 29.52
CA GLY A 365 11.73 8.92 29.13
C GLY A 365 13.06 9.38 28.51
N GLY A 366 13.29 10.69 28.37
CA GLY A 366 14.52 11.25 27.80
C GLY A 366 14.60 11.20 26.27
N ALA A 367 13.50 10.96 25.57
CA ALA A 367 13.47 11.02 24.12
C ALA A 367 13.61 12.47 23.62
N THR A 368 14.50 12.70 22.66
CA THR A 368 14.72 14.02 22.05
C THR A 368 13.90 14.22 20.78
N SER A 369 13.49 13.13 20.13
CA SER A 369 12.59 13.17 18.98
C SER A 369 11.65 11.97 18.98
N VAL A 370 10.51 12.17 18.31
CA VAL A 370 9.50 11.14 18.08
C VAL A 370 8.97 11.23 16.66
N ARG A 371 8.21 10.22 16.24
CA ARG A 371 7.51 10.23 14.95
C ARG A 371 5.98 10.20 15.12
N ILE A 372 5.28 10.92 14.25
CA ILE A 372 3.83 10.81 14.10
C ILE A 372 3.54 10.43 12.65
N ASP A 373 3.00 9.24 12.40
CA ASP A 373 2.71 8.71 11.05
C ASP A 373 1.42 9.32 10.46
N THR A 374 1.30 10.65 10.56
CA THR A 374 0.33 11.48 9.86
C THR A 374 0.77 12.94 9.91
N THR A 375 0.50 13.71 8.86
CA THR A 375 0.75 15.15 8.81
C THR A 375 -0.46 15.99 9.23
N THR A 376 -1.64 15.38 9.45
CA THR A 376 -2.90 16.07 9.77
C THR A 376 -2.76 17.05 10.95
N PHE A 377 -1.93 16.73 11.94
CA PHE A 377 -1.74 17.54 13.14
C PHE A 377 -0.53 18.49 13.08
N GLY A 378 0.18 18.56 11.95
CA GLY A 378 1.41 19.34 11.80
C GLY A 378 1.32 20.79 12.26
N PRO A 379 0.37 21.59 11.75
CA PRO A 379 0.23 22.99 12.15
C PRO A 379 -0.03 23.18 13.66
N TRP A 380 -0.78 22.26 14.27
CA TRP A 380 -1.04 22.33 15.71
C TRP A 380 0.20 21.93 16.53
N VAL A 381 0.93 20.88 16.11
CA VAL A 381 2.20 20.47 16.75
C VAL A 381 3.26 21.56 16.65
N GLU A 382 3.38 22.25 15.51
CA GLU A 382 4.22 23.45 15.36
C GLU A 382 3.85 24.54 16.36
N GLY A 383 2.55 24.76 16.57
CA GLY A 383 2.02 25.72 17.54
C GLY A 383 2.44 25.46 19.00
N LEU A 384 2.90 24.24 19.32
CA LEU A 384 3.47 23.90 20.63
C LEU A 384 4.92 24.38 20.80
N GLY A 385 5.52 24.96 19.76
CA GLY A 385 6.95 25.28 19.72
C GLY A 385 7.84 24.07 19.44
N ALA A 386 7.27 22.97 18.96
CA ALA A 386 8.03 21.79 18.55
C ALA A 386 8.74 22.05 17.21
N GLU A 387 10.01 21.66 17.12
CA GLU A 387 10.68 21.59 15.82
C GLU A 387 10.11 20.41 15.04
N ILE A 388 9.45 20.67 13.91
CA ILE A 388 8.95 19.60 13.04
C ILE A 388 9.73 19.53 11.73
N THR A 389 9.91 18.32 11.23
CA THR A 389 10.27 18.08 9.84
C THR A 389 9.33 17.06 9.24
N THR A 390 8.94 17.25 7.98
CA THR A 390 8.14 16.26 7.26
C THR A 390 9.06 15.26 6.59
N GLY A 391 8.90 13.98 6.94
CA GLY A 391 9.51 12.86 6.25
C GLY A 391 8.52 12.22 5.27
N HIS A 392 9.04 11.45 4.33
CA HIS A 392 8.23 10.70 3.37
C HIS A 392 8.67 9.24 3.37
N TYR A 393 7.72 8.33 3.46
CA TYR A 393 7.93 6.93 3.16
C TYR A 393 8.03 6.77 1.63
N GLY A 394 9.21 6.35 1.17
CA GLY A 394 9.41 5.87 -0.19
C GLY A 394 9.13 4.37 -0.27
N GLY A 395 9.21 3.83 -1.49
CA GLY A 395 9.15 2.38 -1.70
C GLY A 395 7.78 1.84 -2.10
N TRP A 396 6.73 2.66 -2.04
CA TRP A 396 5.38 2.21 -2.38
C TRP A 396 5.19 2.14 -3.89
N MET A 397 4.53 1.08 -4.31
CA MET A 397 4.13 0.88 -5.68
C MET A 397 2.68 0.41 -5.76
N TYR A 398 2.00 0.83 -6.82
CA TYR A 398 0.62 0.48 -7.11
C TYR A 398 0.49 -0.10 -8.51
N ARG A 399 -0.52 -0.94 -8.70
CA ARG A 399 -0.94 -1.44 -10.00
C ARG A 399 -2.46 -1.47 -10.04
N ILE A 400 -3.04 -0.84 -11.06
CA ILE A 400 -4.44 -1.07 -11.43
C ILE A 400 -4.50 -2.36 -12.27
N ASN A 401 -5.27 -3.33 -11.80
CA ASN A 401 -5.43 -4.64 -12.44
C ASN A 401 -6.66 -4.69 -13.37
N ASP A 402 -7.68 -3.90 -13.09
CA ASP A 402 -8.86 -3.68 -13.96
C ASP A 402 -9.36 -2.24 -13.75
N LEU A 403 -9.04 -1.35 -14.71
CA LEU A 403 -9.41 0.07 -14.64
C LEU A 403 -10.93 0.26 -14.71
N ALA A 404 -11.61 -0.48 -15.59
CA ALA A 404 -13.04 -0.32 -15.77
C ALA A 404 -13.81 -0.75 -14.52
N LEU A 405 -13.47 -1.91 -13.94
CA LEU A 405 -14.12 -2.37 -12.72
C LEU A 405 -13.81 -1.46 -11.53
N LEU A 406 -12.58 -0.93 -11.42
CA LEU A 406 -12.25 0.08 -10.42
C LEU A 406 -13.15 1.33 -10.56
N MET A 407 -13.31 1.84 -11.78
CA MET A 407 -14.16 2.99 -12.04
C MET A 407 -15.64 2.69 -11.77
N GLU A 408 -16.12 1.48 -12.12
CA GLU A 408 -17.49 1.02 -11.83
C GLU A 408 -17.75 1.01 -10.32
N LEU A 409 -16.80 0.54 -9.51
CA LEU A 409 -16.90 0.57 -8.04
C LEU A 409 -16.95 2.00 -7.47
N LEU A 410 -16.29 2.95 -8.12
CA LEU A 410 -16.25 4.36 -7.68
C LEU A 410 -17.47 5.18 -8.15
N SER A 411 -18.18 4.74 -9.19
CA SER A 411 -19.25 5.51 -9.84
C SER A 411 -20.39 5.93 -8.90
N PRO A 412 -20.83 5.13 -7.91
CA PRO A 412 -21.84 5.57 -6.95
C PRO A 412 -21.37 6.75 -6.10
N ALA A 413 -20.12 6.70 -5.62
CA ALA A 413 -19.54 7.80 -4.84
C ALA A 413 -19.30 9.06 -5.69
N MET A 414 -18.89 8.88 -6.95
CA MET A 414 -18.81 9.98 -7.92
C MET A 414 -20.16 10.65 -8.12
N SER A 415 -21.24 9.86 -8.24
CA SER A 415 -22.61 10.37 -8.38
C SER A 415 -23.03 11.19 -7.16
N CYS A 416 -22.79 10.67 -5.96
CA CYS A 416 -23.11 11.38 -4.71
C CYS A 416 -22.33 12.69 -4.58
N ARG A 417 -21.02 12.70 -4.90
CA ARG A 417 -20.21 13.91 -4.82
C ARG A 417 -20.61 14.96 -5.85
N LEU A 418 -20.89 14.55 -7.08
CA LEU A 418 -21.35 15.46 -8.12
C LEU A 418 -22.70 16.07 -7.76
N ALA A 419 -23.66 15.26 -7.29
CA ALA A 419 -24.96 15.77 -6.85
C ALA A 419 -24.87 16.73 -5.66
N ALA A 420 -23.81 16.63 -4.85
CA ALA A 420 -23.56 17.52 -3.72
C ALA A 420 -22.66 18.73 -4.05
N SER A 421 -22.16 18.84 -5.29
CA SER A 421 -21.29 19.94 -5.72
C SER A 421 -22.07 21.07 -6.40
N ASP A 422 -21.38 22.17 -6.70
CA ASP A 422 -21.91 23.26 -7.51
C ASP A 422 -22.23 22.82 -8.96
N ASP A 423 -21.80 21.62 -9.36
CA ASP A 423 -21.98 21.00 -10.68
C ASP A 423 -23.08 19.93 -10.70
N ALA A 424 -23.99 19.90 -9.72
CA ALA A 424 -25.05 18.87 -9.60
C ALA A 424 -25.94 18.70 -10.85
N GLY A 425 -26.05 19.74 -11.68
CA GLY A 425 -26.81 19.72 -12.94
C GLY A 425 -25.97 19.37 -14.17
N TRP A 426 -24.66 19.13 -14.02
CA TRP A 426 -23.78 18.82 -15.13
C TRP A 426 -24.07 17.43 -15.69
N ALA A 427 -24.17 17.34 -17.01
CA ALA A 427 -24.30 16.10 -17.76
C ALA A 427 -23.32 16.16 -18.93
N GLY A 428 -22.62 15.06 -19.17
CA GLY A 428 -21.51 15.03 -20.11
C GLY A 428 -20.72 13.73 -20.03
N CYS A 429 -19.59 13.69 -20.73
CA CYS A 429 -18.74 12.51 -20.80
C CYS A 429 -17.26 12.89 -20.65
N ILE A 430 -16.56 12.21 -19.73
CA ILE A 430 -15.11 12.33 -19.57
C ILE A 430 -14.45 11.06 -20.10
N SER A 431 -13.50 11.20 -21.02
CA SER A 431 -12.73 10.08 -21.55
C SER A 431 -11.38 9.94 -20.86
N LEU A 432 -11.11 8.77 -20.30
CA LEU A 432 -9.81 8.38 -19.75
C LEU A 432 -9.14 7.43 -20.74
N GLN A 433 -8.07 7.89 -21.36
CA GLN A 433 -7.24 7.07 -22.25
C GLN A 433 -5.97 6.69 -21.54
N THR A 434 -5.72 5.39 -21.37
CA THR A 434 -4.59 4.96 -20.54
C THR A 434 -3.83 3.79 -21.13
N GLU A 435 -2.56 3.64 -20.72
CA GLU A 435 -1.72 2.49 -21.10
C GLU A 435 -2.30 1.13 -20.67
N ILE A 436 -3.27 1.12 -19.74
CA ILE A 436 -3.90 -0.08 -19.20
C ILE A 436 -5.34 -0.27 -19.68
N GLY A 437 -5.79 0.52 -20.65
CA GLY A 437 -7.12 0.48 -21.23
C GLY A 437 -7.88 1.80 -21.13
N ASP A 438 -8.94 1.90 -21.92
CA ASP A 438 -9.73 3.12 -22.05
C ASP A 438 -11.09 2.98 -21.36
N VAL A 439 -11.53 4.06 -20.73
CA VAL A 439 -12.80 4.15 -20.00
C VAL A 439 -13.46 5.49 -20.28
N SER A 440 -14.77 5.48 -20.51
CA SER A 440 -15.58 6.70 -20.56
C SER A 440 -16.49 6.79 -19.32
N VAL A 441 -16.44 7.94 -18.65
CA VAL A 441 -17.27 8.29 -17.49
C VAL A 441 -18.42 9.16 -17.99
N ALA A 442 -19.59 8.56 -18.17
CA ALA A 442 -20.78 9.24 -18.64
C ALA A 442 -21.65 9.68 -17.47
N VAL A 443 -22.01 10.96 -17.45
CA VAL A 443 -22.85 11.57 -16.43
C VAL A 443 -24.20 11.89 -17.02
N GLU A 444 -25.21 11.23 -16.49
CA GLU A 444 -26.60 11.36 -16.88
C GLU A 444 -27.45 11.74 -15.66
N ARG A 445 -28.73 12.09 -15.87
CA ARG A 445 -29.64 12.44 -14.74
C ARG A 445 -29.77 11.33 -13.69
N SER A 446 -29.56 10.08 -14.08
CA SER A 446 -29.59 8.91 -13.20
C SER A 446 -28.30 8.69 -12.40
N GLY A 447 -27.23 9.44 -12.69
CA GLY A 447 -25.93 9.32 -12.04
C GLY A 447 -24.79 9.06 -13.03
N VAL A 448 -23.66 8.61 -12.47
CA VAL A 448 -22.41 8.33 -13.19
C VAL A 448 -22.38 6.86 -13.62
N THR A 449 -22.18 6.63 -14.91
CA THR A 449 -22.02 5.30 -15.51
C THR A 449 -20.66 5.16 -16.19
N ILE A 450 -20.13 3.95 -16.19
CA ILE A 450 -18.80 3.64 -16.72
C ILE A 450 -18.96 2.77 -17.97
N ARG A 451 -18.35 3.19 -19.07
CA ARG A 451 -18.37 2.47 -20.35
C ARG A 451 -16.95 2.01 -20.67
N ARG A 452 -16.79 0.70 -20.90
CA ARG A 452 -15.53 0.07 -21.29
C ARG A 452 -15.27 0.26 -22.79
N GLY A 453 -14.01 0.45 -23.18
CA GLY A 453 -13.60 0.41 -24.58
C GLY A 453 -13.28 1.79 -25.17
N GLU A 454 -13.40 1.90 -26.50
CA GLU A 454 -12.81 3.01 -27.24
C GLU A 454 -13.22 4.40 -26.71
N PRO A 455 -12.28 5.36 -26.73
CA PRO A 455 -12.51 6.68 -26.20
C PRO A 455 -13.63 7.39 -26.97
N ASP A 456 -14.58 7.98 -26.24
CA ASP A 456 -15.63 8.78 -26.87
C ASP A 456 -15.01 10.03 -27.54
N ARG A 457 -15.10 10.09 -28.87
CA ARG A 457 -14.56 11.22 -29.65
C ARG A 457 -15.33 12.53 -29.42
N GLN A 458 -16.49 12.46 -28.76
CA GLN A 458 -17.32 13.62 -28.39
C GLN A 458 -17.28 13.92 -26.89
N SER A 459 -16.28 13.41 -26.15
CA SER A 459 -16.12 13.70 -24.72
C SER A 459 -15.91 15.19 -24.44
N ASP A 460 -16.55 15.70 -23.38
CA ASP A 460 -16.37 17.06 -22.87
C ASP A 460 -14.97 17.30 -22.30
N ALA A 461 -14.28 16.25 -21.86
CA ALA A 461 -12.86 16.30 -21.55
C ALA A 461 -12.18 14.95 -21.84
N ARG A 462 -10.92 15.04 -22.25
CA ARG A 462 -10.06 13.89 -22.52
C ARG A 462 -8.83 13.95 -21.63
N LEU A 463 -8.57 12.87 -20.90
CA LEU A 463 -7.40 12.67 -20.06
C LEU A 463 -6.55 11.57 -20.68
N VAL A 464 -5.37 11.91 -21.18
CA VAL A 464 -4.40 10.94 -21.71
C VAL A 464 -3.36 10.67 -20.62
N LEU A 465 -3.40 9.46 -20.06
CA LEU A 465 -2.70 9.12 -18.82
C LEU A 465 -1.78 7.91 -19.03
N THR A 466 -0.54 8.01 -18.56
CA THR A 466 0.24 6.81 -18.24
C THR A 466 -0.43 6.02 -17.12
N HIS A 467 -0.04 4.76 -16.92
CA HIS A 467 -0.55 3.96 -15.80
C HIS A 467 -0.32 4.64 -14.44
N LYS A 468 0.85 5.27 -14.28
CA LYS A 468 1.19 6.03 -13.07
C LYS A 468 0.23 7.20 -12.87
N GLN A 469 -0.03 7.98 -13.92
CA GLN A 469 -0.92 9.15 -13.82
C GLN A 469 -2.37 8.74 -13.54
N ALA A 470 -2.84 7.60 -14.07
CA ALA A 470 -4.14 7.04 -13.71
C ALA A 470 -4.24 6.71 -12.21
N ILE A 471 -3.18 6.11 -11.63
CA ILE A 471 -3.09 5.87 -10.18
C ILE A 471 -3.11 7.20 -9.40
N GLU A 472 -2.33 8.20 -9.83
CA GLU A 472 -2.25 9.50 -9.18
C GLU A 472 -3.57 10.27 -9.21
N LEU A 473 -4.30 10.19 -10.32
CA LEU A 473 -5.63 10.76 -10.48
C LEU A 473 -6.65 10.05 -9.57
N ILE A 474 -6.73 8.73 -9.66
CA ILE A 474 -7.79 7.96 -8.98
C ILE A 474 -7.58 7.94 -7.46
N LEU A 475 -6.34 7.85 -6.98
CA LEU A 475 -6.02 7.96 -5.55
C LEU A 475 -6.02 9.41 -5.05
N GLY A 476 -6.32 10.39 -5.91
CA GLY A 476 -6.48 11.80 -5.55
C GLY A 476 -5.17 12.50 -5.17
N GLN A 477 -4.02 12.00 -5.61
CA GLN A 477 -2.72 12.61 -5.34
C GLN A 477 -2.54 13.92 -6.13
N VAL A 478 -2.98 13.92 -7.40
CA VAL A 478 -2.84 15.04 -8.33
C VAL A 478 -4.22 15.51 -8.76
N ALA A 479 -4.41 16.83 -8.83
CA ALA A 479 -5.69 17.41 -9.23
C ALA A 479 -6.00 17.09 -10.71
N PRO A 480 -7.26 16.77 -11.06
CA PRO A 480 -7.63 16.31 -12.39
C PRO A 480 -7.31 17.33 -13.49
N ALA A 481 -7.40 18.64 -13.18
CA ALA A 481 -7.04 19.72 -14.10
C ALA A 481 -5.58 19.66 -14.60
N THR A 482 -4.67 18.99 -13.88
CA THR A 482 -3.28 18.80 -14.31
C THR A 482 -3.15 17.85 -15.51
N PHE A 483 -4.15 16.99 -15.73
CA PHE A 483 -4.13 15.98 -16.78
C PHE A 483 -5.03 16.31 -17.97
N ALA A 484 -5.85 17.36 -17.88
CA ALA A 484 -6.77 17.74 -18.93
C ALA A 484 -6.08 18.55 -20.03
N GLU A 485 -6.40 18.25 -21.28
CA GLU A 485 -6.03 19.08 -22.42
C GLU A 485 -7.02 20.26 -22.53
N GLY A 486 -6.53 21.49 -22.40
CA GLY A 486 -7.36 22.69 -22.59
C GLY A 486 -8.27 23.02 -21.40
N SER A 487 -9.48 23.52 -21.68
CA SER A 487 -10.45 23.90 -20.64
C SER A 487 -11.20 22.66 -20.14
N ALA A 488 -10.95 22.26 -18.91
CA ALA A 488 -11.61 21.12 -18.28
C ALA A 488 -12.89 21.55 -17.54
N PRO A 489 -13.97 20.74 -17.53
CA PRO A 489 -15.17 21.05 -16.78
C PRO A 489 -14.89 20.98 -15.27
N SER A 490 -15.47 21.89 -14.49
CA SER A 490 -15.38 21.93 -13.02
C SER A 490 -15.85 20.62 -12.36
N ALA A 491 -16.79 19.93 -13.00
CA ALA A 491 -17.29 18.61 -12.57
C ALA A 491 -16.18 17.56 -12.38
N LEU A 492 -15.01 17.71 -13.03
CA LEU A 492 -13.87 16.81 -12.83
C LEU A 492 -13.40 16.76 -11.37
N ASP A 493 -13.46 17.87 -10.62
CA ASP A 493 -13.06 17.90 -9.22
C ASP A 493 -14.02 17.09 -8.33
N ALA A 494 -15.31 17.00 -8.71
CA ALA A 494 -16.27 16.16 -8.01
C ALA A 494 -16.11 14.67 -8.36
N LEU A 495 -15.77 14.37 -9.62
CA LEU A 495 -15.55 13.00 -10.10
C LEU A 495 -14.22 12.43 -9.57
N PHE A 496 -13.15 13.22 -9.60
CA PHE A 496 -11.78 12.85 -9.21
C PHE A 496 -11.20 13.85 -8.20
N PRO A 497 -11.75 13.92 -6.98
CA PRO A 497 -11.29 14.88 -5.99
C PRO A 497 -9.83 14.63 -5.63
N LYS A 498 -9.09 15.72 -5.43
CA LYS A 498 -7.83 15.65 -4.70
C LYS A 498 -8.13 15.23 -3.25
N THR A 499 -7.51 14.16 -2.77
CA THR A 499 -7.74 13.61 -1.44
C THR A 499 -6.44 13.46 -0.67
N GLU A 500 -6.51 13.58 0.65
CA GLU A 500 -5.41 13.12 1.51
C GLU A 500 -5.19 11.63 1.25
N TYR A 501 -3.94 11.23 1.04
CA TYR A 501 -3.58 9.83 1.11
C TYR A 501 -3.12 9.50 2.53
N ARG A 502 -3.72 8.47 3.12
CA ARG A 502 -3.37 7.96 4.44
C ARG A 502 -2.97 6.50 4.38
N TRP A 503 -1.94 6.12 5.14
CA TRP A 503 -1.56 4.72 5.31
C TRP A 503 -1.10 4.50 6.73
N HIS A 504 -1.56 3.42 7.36
CA HIS A 504 -1.11 3.05 8.68
C HIS A 504 -0.07 1.95 8.55
N SER A 505 1.12 2.12 9.14
CA SER A 505 2.17 1.09 9.07
C SER A 505 1.73 -0.25 9.68
N TYR A 506 0.73 -0.19 10.57
CA TYR A 506 -0.13 -1.28 11.02
C TYR A 506 -0.56 -2.24 9.89
N ASP A 507 -0.99 -1.67 8.76
CA ASP A 507 -1.64 -2.37 7.64
C ASP A 507 -0.68 -2.97 6.61
N GLY A 508 0.64 -2.97 6.90
CA GLY A 508 1.68 -3.54 6.03
C GLY A 508 1.44 -4.99 5.59
N PHE A 509 1.82 -5.26 4.34
CA PHE A 509 1.84 -6.59 3.70
C PHE A 509 3.20 -7.29 3.86
#